data_AF-A0A9E3JQU3-F1
#
_entry.id   AF-A0A9E3JQU3-F1
#
_cell.length_a   1.000
_cell.length_b   1.000
_cell.length_c   1.000
_cell.angle_alpha   90.00
_cell.angle_beta   90.00
_cell.angle_gamma   90.00
#
_symmetry.space_group_name_H-M   'P 1'
#
loop_
_entity.id
_entity.type
_entity.pdbx_description
1 polymer ?
#
loop_
_entity_poly.entity_id
_entity_poly.type
_entity_poly.pdbx_seq_one_letter_code
_entity_poly.pdbx_strand_id
1 'polypeptide(L)'
;MNDTIEMRACSRTLRRTGLALALLSLAGGAQAATCLAYNPANKANKLYLLYPATPLTYPSFGFSAASATNPAAPFNAADLPSYTGTTTALRDAITHVVELDYCEFNVQVIPTATLPPTTFPRRNTVAVTTKSDITDGLFGLAQSVDTGDGTAVDYSYVWGKTYQDWTGGPGGALNGANSTLDRWANSIGGTAAHEAGHNYGLAHNTTLAPGEDTYKHHVMPAGGSLNAEDRAGYRRHFSDGEFSTLAANLGLSLQTMWNWDMVNPNAAAAYSLDLTVLYPSATPPVLAWSFAGCSSPWINPTVIGPTGGPQTFQGSTYYPYTLRWNTPNPGSCVGTPGQAPGGVLFHIGATFTSVNFNLSTPNPIVIKDVILRDSGGTAMSLNPRLHAFDAGTLDTIGGTLNLGVFNLGDAPLQLGNLQMRELPRVVALDQMVRDGRIADFTGMPFEPWPDTTRTLVDKASVEPGRGLSLPIARLDQKRHVYEVVTPQDCLKALGDRLGGGPDTTDCFPGTNIDLFPSTTMYFIGDSVDPVATYWDPVKKTYLRGPLTSRTYYQVTGRRLDTNKNGVDDFLDRQQAKAGAR
;
A
#
# COMPACT_ATOMS: atom_id res chain seq x y z
N MET A 1 19.80 59.52 6.87
CA MET A 1 19.91 60.37 5.67
C MET A 1 20.66 59.52 4.64
N ASN A 2 19.91 58.78 3.81
CA ASN A 2 19.59 59.14 2.41
C ASN A 2 20.87 59.08 1.54
N ASP A 3 20.98 58.37 0.41
CA ASP A 3 19.96 57.77 -0.46
C ASP A 3 20.54 56.66 -1.36
N THR A 4 19.62 55.83 -1.83
CA THR A 4 19.63 54.76 -2.85
C THR A 4 20.09 55.16 -4.25
N ILE A 5 20.75 54.23 -4.99
CA ILE A 5 20.70 54.15 -6.46
C ILE A 5 20.52 52.68 -6.92
N GLU A 6 19.29 52.45 -7.43
CA GLU A 6 18.86 51.63 -8.57
C GLU A 6 19.26 50.15 -8.75
N MET A 7 18.32 49.28 -8.38
CA MET A 7 18.18 47.93 -8.91
C MET A 7 16.88 47.86 -9.75
N ARG A 8 16.93 48.25 -11.03
CA ARG A 8 15.80 48.11 -11.98
C ARG A 8 16.27 47.82 -13.40
N ALA A 9 16.71 46.59 -13.68
CA ALA A 9 16.71 46.03 -15.03
C ALA A 9 17.02 44.51 -15.06
N CYS A 10 16.25 43.66 -14.36
CA CYS A 10 16.31 42.22 -14.63
C CYS A 10 15.02 41.48 -14.20
N SER A 11 13.84 42.04 -14.52
CA SER A 11 12.54 41.50 -14.06
C SER A 11 11.61 41.03 -15.20
N ARG A 12 11.97 41.24 -16.47
CA ARG A 12 11.05 40.94 -17.59
C ARG A 12 11.40 39.71 -18.43
N THR A 13 12.59 39.12 -18.27
CA THR A 13 13.01 37.94 -19.04
C THR A 13 12.83 36.61 -18.29
N LEU A 14 12.65 36.63 -16.96
CA LEU A 14 12.43 35.44 -16.13
C LEU A 14 10.98 34.93 -16.08
N ARG A 15 10.00 35.70 -16.58
CA ARG A 15 8.58 35.28 -16.57
C ARG A 15 8.16 34.42 -17.76
N ARG A 16 8.98 34.28 -18.80
CA ARG A 16 8.66 33.44 -19.97
C ARG A 16 9.35 32.08 -19.99
N THR A 17 10.44 31.91 -19.25
CA THR A 17 11.12 30.60 -19.06
C THR A 17 10.56 29.79 -17.88
N GLY A 18 9.94 30.43 -16.89
CA GLY A 18 9.29 29.74 -15.76
C GLY A 18 8.00 28.98 -16.12
N LEU A 19 7.29 29.39 -17.19
CA LEU A 19 6.05 28.72 -17.61
C LEU A 19 6.33 27.43 -18.42
N ALA A 20 7.44 27.38 -19.16
CA ALA A 20 7.82 26.20 -19.95
C ALA A 20 8.35 25.05 -19.09
N LEU A 21 9.02 25.34 -17.96
CA LEU A 21 9.47 24.32 -17.02
C LEU A 21 8.33 23.76 -16.15
N ALA A 22 7.29 24.56 -15.89
CA ALA A 22 6.08 24.11 -15.19
C ALA A 22 5.12 23.26 -16.08
N LEU A 23 5.23 23.38 -17.40
CA LEU A 23 4.48 22.55 -18.36
C LEU A 23 5.15 21.21 -18.67
N LEU A 24 6.46 21.07 -18.40
CA LEU A 24 7.19 19.80 -18.49
C LEU A 24 7.06 18.94 -17.21
N SER A 25 6.66 19.51 -16.08
CA SER A 25 6.28 18.75 -14.86
C SER A 25 4.84 18.21 -14.89
N LEU A 26 4.04 18.58 -15.90
CA LEU A 26 2.66 18.11 -16.09
C LEU A 26 2.51 17.10 -17.24
N ALA A 27 3.62 16.74 -17.89
CA ALA A 27 3.69 15.68 -18.89
C ALA A 27 4.53 14.50 -18.37
N GLY A 28 4.29 14.10 -17.12
CA GLY A 28 4.52 12.71 -16.77
C GLY A 28 3.50 11.91 -17.56
N GLY A 29 3.92 11.29 -18.66
CA GLY A 29 3.09 10.28 -19.31
C GLY A 29 2.62 9.33 -18.23
N ALA A 30 1.31 9.11 -18.15
CA ALA A 30 0.74 8.09 -17.29
C ALA A 30 1.40 6.76 -17.65
N GLN A 31 2.48 6.41 -16.96
CA GLN A 31 2.75 5.01 -16.74
C GLN A 31 1.47 4.52 -16.09
N ALA A 32 0.72 3.68 -16.79
CA ALA A 32 -0.42 2.99 -16.21
C ALA A 32 0.06 2.48 -14.86
N ALA A 33 -0.54 2.95 -13.76
CA ALA A 33 -0.09 2.60 -12.43
C ALA A 33 -0.05 1.07 -12.38
N THR A 34 1.14 0.49 -12.33
CA THR A 34 1.30 -0.95 -12.15
C THR A 34 1.39 -1.16 -10.65
N CYS A 35 0.61 -2.06 -10.07
CA CYS A 35 0.74 -2.35 -8.66
C CYS A 35 2.14 -2.90 -8.36
N LEU A 36 3.00 -2.07 -7.77
CA LEU A 36 4.41 -2.37 -7.53
C LEU A 36 4.59 -3.46 -6.44
N ALA A 37 3.54 -3.76 -5.66
CA ALA A 37 3.50 -4.84 -4.68
C ALA A 37 2.83 -6.14 -5.19
N TYR A 38 2.45 -6.23 -6.47
CA TYR A 38 1.70 -7.37 -6.99
C TYR A 38 2.59 -8.59 -7.27
N ASN A 39 2.65 -9.51 -6.31
CA ASN A 39 3.01 -10.89 -6.59
C ASN A 39 1.76 -11.78 -6.44
N PRO A 40 1.03 -12.04 -7.54
CA PRO A 40 -0.27 -12.72 -7.49
C PRO A 40 -0.19 -14.17 -7.00
N ALA A 41 0.94 -14.86 -7.25
CA ALA A 41 1.02 -16.31 -7.12
C ALA A 41 0.91 -16.82 -5.67
N ASN A 42 1.13 -15.96 -4.67
CA ASN A 42 1.26 -16.36 -3.25
C ASN A 42 0.18 -15.77 -2.33
N LYS A 43 -0.82 -15.05 -2.87
CA LYS A 43 -1.86 -14.44 -2.03
C LYS A 43 -2.91 -15.47 -1.62
N ALA A 44 -3.28 -15.49 -0.35
CA ALA A 44 -4.16 -16.53 0.20
C ALA A 44 -5.61 -16.40 -0.25
N ASN A 45 -6.10 -15.16 -0.38
CA ASN A 45 -7.47 -14.87 -0.80
C ASN A 45 -7.57 -14.72 -2.32
N LYS A 46 -8.69 -15.11 -2.91
CA LYS A 46 -8.96 -14.96 -4.35
C LYS A 46 -10.18 -14.08 -4.59
N LEU A 47 -10.07 -13.12 -5.50
CA LEU A 47 -11.19 -12.35 -6.04
C LEU A 47 -11.32 -12.69 -7.53
N TYR A 48 -12.35 -13.45 -7.88
CA TYR A 48 -12.61 -13.84 -9.26
C TYR A 48 -13.52 -12.83 -9.93
N LEU A 49 -13.08 -12.29 -11.06
CA LEU A 49 -13.93 -11.53 -11.98
C LEU A 49 -14.43 -12.47 -13.06
N LEU A 50 -15.68 -12.89 -12.94
CA LEU A 50 -16.32 -13.81 -13.86
C LEU A 50 -16.92 -13.01 -15.02
N TYR A 51 -16.40 -13.25 -16.23
CA TYR A 51 -16.90 -12.71 -17.50
C TYR A 51 -17.46 -13.83 -18.39
N PRO A 52 -18.71 -14.28 -18.18
CA PRO A 52 -19.26 -15.41 -18.91
C PRO A 52 -19.26 -15.17 -20.42
N ALA A 53 -18.96 -16.20 -21.21
CA ALA A 53 -19.14 -16.16 -22.67
C ALA A 53 -20.56 -16.57 -23.10
N THR A 54 -21.21 -17.39 -22.27
CA THR A 54 -22.60 -17.86 -22.39
C THR A 54 -23.27 -17.75 -21.03
N PRO A 55 -24.62 -17.78 -20.93
CA PRO A 55 -25.28 -17.82 -19.64
C PRO A 55 -24.75 -18.97 -18.77
N LEU A 56 -24.38 -18.67 -17.52
CA LEU A 56 -23.88 -19.65 -16.54
C LEU A 56 -24.82 -19.70 -15.34
N THR A 57 -25.13 -20.90 -14.85
CA THR A 57 -25.83 -21.05 -13.56
C THR A 57 -25.05 -20.32 -12.48
N TYR A 58 -25.74 -19.47 -11.71
CA TYR A 58 -25.15 -18.63 -10.69
C TYR A 58 -26.05 -18.59 -9.45
N PRO A 59 -25.55 -18.24 -8.25
CA PRO A 59 -26.42 -18.05 -7.09
C PRO A 59 -27.50 -17.01 -7.37
N SER A 60 -28.74 -17.33 -7.00
CA SER A 60 -29.87 -16.40 -7.07
C SER A 60 -29.92 -15.56 -5.81
N PHE A 61 -29.78 -14.25 -5.94
CA PHE A 61 -29.97 -13.25 -4.89
C PHE A 61 -30.56 -11.97 -5.51
N GLY A 62 -30.92 -11.00 -4.67
CA GLY A 62 -31.68 -9.82 -5.07
C GLY A 62 -33.16 -9.88 -4.69
N PHE A 63 -33.84 -8.75 -4.80
CA PHE A 63 -35.13 -8.49 -4.17
C PHE A 63 -36.28 -8.32 -5.18
N SER A 64 -35.99 -8.41 -6.49
CA SER A 64 -36.98 -8.31 -7.57
C SER A 64 -36.70 -9.31 -8.70
N ALA A 65 -37.71 -9.55 -9.55
CA ALA A 65 -37.53 -10.35 -10.77
C ALA A 65 -36.64 -9.65 -11.82
N ALA A 66 -36.54 -8.31 -11.80
CA ALA A 66 -35.69 -7.54 -12.70
C ALA A 66 -34.21 -7.69 -12.32
N SER A 67 -33.91 -7.72 -11.02
CA SER A 67 -32.57 -7.91 -10.46
C SER A 67 -32.13 -9.37 -10.37
N ALA A 68 -32.69 -10.26 -11.18
CA ALA A 68 -32.30 -11.66 -11.18
C ALA A 68 -30.81 -11.83 -11.55
N THR A 69 -30.04 -12.48 -10.67
CA THR A 69 -28.60 -12.76 -10.82
C THR A 69 -28.30 -14.12 -11.42
N ASN A 70 -29.31 -14.98 -11.56
CA ASN A 70 -29.20 -16.31 -12.14
C ASN A 70 -30.08 -16.44 -13.39
N PRO A 71 -29.53 -16.88 -14.55
CA PRO A 71 -28.11 -17.15 -14.78
C PRO A 71 -27.27 -15.87 -14.84
N ALA A 72 -25.96 -16.00 -14.59
CA ALA A 72 -25.00 -14.96 -14.92
C ALA A 72 -24.95 -14.78 -16.43
N ALA A 73 -25.38 -13.60 -16.89
CA ALA A 73 -25.45 -13.28 -18.30
C ALA A 73 -24.05 -13.13 -18.93
N PRO A 74 -23.91 -13.33 -20.26
CA PRO A 74 -22.66 -13.07 -20.96
C PRO A 74 -22.17 -11.63 -20.78
N PHE A 75 -20.85 -11.46 -20.89
CA PHE A 75 -20.22 -10.15 -21.05
C PHE A 75 -19.78 -9.97 -22.50
N ASN A 76 -20.37 -9.00 -23.20
CA ASN A 76 -20.02 -8.70 -24.59
C ASN A 76 -20.09 -7.19 -24.86
N ALA A 77 -19.00 -6.59 -25.35
CA ALA A 77 -18.95 -5.18 -25.70
C ALA A 77 -19.98 -4.80 -26.78
N ALA A 78 -20.43 -5.73 -27.62
CA ALA A 78 -21.50 -5.47 -28.59
C ALA A 78 -22.83 -5.03 -27.96
N ASP A 79 -23.07 -5.36 -26.68
CA ASP A 79 -24.25 -4.94 -25.93
C ASP A 79 -24.13 -3.49 -25.41
N LEU A 80 -22.95 -2.88 -25.57
CA LEU A 80 -22.58 -1.53 -25.14
C LEU A 80 -22.25 -0.67 -26.38
N PRO A 81 -23.25 -0.30 -27.21
CA PRO A 81 -23.03 0.35 -28.51
C PRO A 81 -22.27 1.68 -28.45
N SER A 82 -22.20 2.33 -27.29
CA SER A 82 -21.42 3.55 -27.13
C SER A 82 -19.93 3.27 -26.98
N TYR A 83 -19.52 2.08 -26.53
CA TYR A 83 -18.12 1.65 -26.47
C TYR A 83 -17.68 1.07 -27.83
N THR A 84 -16.65 1.66 -28.43
CA THR A 84 -16.18 1.27 -29.77
C THR A 84 -14.95 0.35 -29.76
N GLY A 85 -14.48 -0.06 -28.58
CA GLY A 85 -13.35 -0.97 -28.44
C GLY A 85 -13.74 -2.44 -28.46
N THR A 86 -12.81 -3.33 -28.10
CA THR A 86 -13.06 -4.78 -28.10
C THR A 86 -13.51 -5.28 -26.73
N THR A 87 -14.25 -6.40 -26.71
CA THR A 87 -14.65 -7.08 -25.46
C THR A 87 -13.44 -7.45 -24.61
N THR A 88 -12.36 -7.97 -25.22
CA THR A 88 -11.13 -8.33 -24.50
C THR A 88 -10.48 -7.12 -23.84
N ALA A 89 -10.28 -6.03 -24.60
CA ALA A 89 -9.65 -4.82 -24.05
C ALA A 89 -10.45 -4.25 -22.86
N LEU A 90 -11.78 -4.28 -22.94
CA LEU A 90 -12.63 -3.82 -21.84
C LEU A 90 -12.53 -4.74 -20.61
N ARG A 91 -12.52 -6.07 -20.78
CA ARG A 91 -12.34 -7.02 -19.67
C ARG A 91 -11.00 -6.82 -18.98
N ASP A 92 -9.92 -6.67 -19.76
CA ASP A 92 -8.57 -6.46 -19.25
C ASP A 92 -8.49 -5.14 -18.47
N ALA A 93 -9.08 -4.05 -18.99
CA ALA A 93 -9.10 -2.77 -18.32
C ALA A 93 -9.96 -2.76 -17.04
N ILE A 94 -11.14 -3.41 -17.05
CA ILE A 94 -11.96 -3.60 -15.84
C ILE A 94 -11.17 -4.40 -14.79
N THR A 95 -10.52 -5.48 -15.21
CA THR A 95 -9.69 -6.31 -14.32
C THR A 95 -8.56 -5.48 -13.71
N HIS A 96 -7.91 -4.63 -14.51
CA HIS A 96 -6.84 -3.77 -14.06
C HIS A 96 -7.28 -2.74 -13.01
N VAL A 97 -8.48 -2.15 -13.14
CA VAL A 97 -9.04 -1.25 -12.12
C VAL A 97 -9.18 -1.98 -10.78
N VAL A 98 -9.81 -3.16 -10.78
CA VAL A 98 -10.00 -3.96 -9.55
C VAL A 98 -8.65 -4.43 -9.00
N GLU A 99 -7.72 -4.82 -9.86
CA GLU A 99 -6.35 -5.17 -9.47
C GLU A 99 -5.66 -4.04 -8.71
N LEU A 100 -5.81 -2.79 -9.17
CA LEU A 100 -5.22 -1.62 -8.50
C LEU A 100 -5.91 -1.28 -7.18
N ASP A 101 -7.22 -1.46 -7.08
CA ASP A 101 -7.96 -1.22 -5.84
C ASP A 101 -7.57 -2.25 -4.76
N TYR A 102 -7.31 -3.50 -5.15
CA TYR A 102 -7.02 -4.60 -4.21
C TYR A 102 -5.53 -4.97 -4.07
N CYS A 103 -4.70 -4.27 -4.81
CA CYS A 103 -3.30 -4.58 -5.07
C CYS A 103 -2.44 -4.74 -3.80
N GLU A 104 -2.68 -3.89 -2.81
CA GLU A 104 -1.93 -3.85 -1.56
C GLU A 104 -2.41 -4.88 -0.54
N PHE A 105 -3.60 -5.45 -0.70
CA PHE A 105 -4.17 -6.46 0.19
C PHE A 105 -3.76 -7.88 -0.21
N ASN A 106 -3.78 -8.82 0.72
CA ASN A 106 -3.45 -10.23 0.48
C ASN A 106 -4.58 -10.97 -0.27
N VAL A 107 -5.03 -10.41 -1.39
CA VAL A 107 -5.98 -10.99 -2.34
C VAL A 107 -5.44 -10.92 -3.76
N GLN A 108 -5.60 -12.02 -4.51
CA GLN A 108 -5.28 -12.09 -5.93
C GLN A 108 -6.55 -11.90 -6.75
N VAL A 109 -6.55 -10.93 -7.66
CA VAL A 109 -7.62 -10.76 -8.64
C VAL A 109 -7.38 -11.69 -9.83
N ILE A 110 -8.40 -12.44 -10.24
CA ILE A 110 -8.29 -13.45 -11.30
C ILE A 110 -9.48 -13.28 -12.27
N PRO A 111 -9.24 -12.88 -13.52
CA PRO A 111 -10.28 -12.93 -14.54
C PRO A 111 -10.56 -14.37 -14.95
N THR A 112 -11.84 -14.73 -15.10
CA THR A 112 -12.25 -16.07 -15.54
C THR A 112 -13.50 -16.01 -16.41
N ALA A 113 -13.71 -16.99 -17.28
CA ALA A 113 -14.93 -17.14 -18.09
C ALA A 113 -15.88 -18.22 -17.56
N THR A 114 -15.45 -18.99 -16.55
CA THR A 114 -16.20 -20.08 -15.93
C THR A 114 -16.22 -19.91 -14.41
N LEU A 115 -17.18 -20.54 -13.75
CA LEU A 115 -17.23 -20.55 -12.29
C LEU A 115 -15.88 -21.00 -11.70
N PRO A 116 -15.36 -20.28 -10.69
CA PRO A 116 -14.08 -20.60 -10.08
C PRO A 116 -14.05 -21.99 -9.43
N PRO A 117 -12.88 -22.64 -9.37
CA PRO A 117 -12.73 -23.88 -8.63
C PRO A 117 -12.93 -23.65 -7.12
N THR A 118 -13.38 -24.68 -6.41
CA THR A 118 -13.56 -24.68 -4.96
C THR A 118 -12.27 -24.95 -4.18
N THR A 119 -11.11 -24.97 -4.87
CA THR A 119 -9.81 -25.33 -4.30
C THR A 119 -9.26 -24.32 -3.30
N PHE A 120 -9.73 -23.06 -3.33
CA PHE A 120 -9.32 -22.03 -2.39
C PHE A 120 -10.43 -21.81 -1.35
N PRO A 121 -10.12 -21.93 -0.05
CA PRO A 121 -11.14 -21.87 1.00
C PRO A 121 -11.76 -20.48 1.12
N ARG A 122 -10.98 -19.41 0.87
CA ARG A 122 -11.44 -18.03 0.91
C ARG A 122 -11.43 -17.40 -0.48
N ARG A 123 -12.61 -17.13 -1.04
CA ARG A 123 -12.77 -16.63 -2.41
C ARG A 123 -14.06 -15.84 -2.60
N ASN A 124 -13.98 -14.71 -3.28
CA ASN A 124 -15.15 -13.95 -3.72
C ASN A 124 -15.28 -14.02 -5.24
N THR A 125 -16.51 -14.07 -5.75
CA THR A 125 -16.77 -14.11 -7.19
C THR A 125 -17.69 -12.96 -7.57
N VAL A 126 -17.25 -12.09 -8.48
CA VAL A 126 -18.07 -11.02 -9.04
C VAL A 126 -18.41 -11.38 -10.48
N ALA A 127 -19.69 -11.66 -10.74
CA ALA A 127 -20.19 -11.84 -12.10
C ALA A 127 -20.32 -10.49 -12.79
N VAL A 128 -19.39 -10.17 -13.69
CA VAL A 128 -19.41 -8.93 -14.47
C VAL A 128 -20.08 -9.21 -15.81
N THR A 129 -21.24 -8.60 -16.04
CA THR A 129 -22.09 -8.90 -17.20
C THR A 129 -22.46 -7.65 -17.99
N THR A 130 -22.96 -7.83 -19.21
CA THR A 130 -23.56 -6.75 -20.02
C THR A 130 -25.09 -6.82 -20.03
N LYS A 131 -25.69 -7.36 -18.96
CA LYS A 131 -27.12 -7.23 -18.66
C LYS A 131 -27.40 -5.84 -18.09
N SER A 132 -28.61 -5.32 -18.32
CA SER A 132 -29.10 -4.08 -17.72
C SER A 132 -30.05 -4.36 -16.57
N ASP A 133 -29.97 -3.55 -15.52
CA ASP A 133 -31.00 -3.42 -14.49
C ASP A 133 -31.31 -1.94 -14.20
N ILE A 134 -31.46 -1.17 -15.27
CA ILE A 134 -31.81 0.25 -15.18
C ILE A 134 -33.20 0.48 -14.58
N THR A 135 -34.10 -0.50 -14.66
CA THR A 135 -35.46 -0.42 -14.08
C THR A 135 -35.40 -0.27 -12.57
N ASP A 136 -34.57 -1.06 -11.90
CA ASP A 136 -34.36 -0.95 -10.44
C ASP A 136 -33.21 0.00 -10.10
N GLY A 137 -32.52 0.55 -11.12
CA GLY A 137 -31.47 1.54 -10.97
C GLY A 137 -30.18 0.97 -10.38
N LEU A 138 -29.91 -0.33 -10.62
CA LEU A 138 -28.75 -1.05 -10.07
C LEU A 138 -27.58 -1.13 -11.05
N PHE A 139 -26.39 -0.88 -10.52
CA PHE A 139 -25.12 -1.09 -11.23
C PHE A 139 -24.45 -2.38 -10.78
N GLY A 140 -24.57 -2.73 -9.51
CA GLY A 140 -24.09 -3.98 -8.94
C GLY A 140 -24.89 -4.35 -7.69
N LEU A 141 -24.64 -5.55 -7.21
CA LEU A 141 -25.24 -6.12 -6.01
C LEU A 141 -24.32 -7.19 -5.43
N ALA A 142 -23.95 -7.02 -4.16
CA ALA A 142 -23.39 -8.09 -3.33
C ALA A 142 -24.49 -9.02 -2.81
N GLN A 143 -24.18 -10.32 -2.69
CA GLN A 143 -25.08 -11.28 -2.06
C GLN A 143 -25.37 -10.88 -0.62
N SER A 144 -24.36 -10.38 0.08
CA SER A 144 -24.46 -9.89 1.45
C SER A 144 -23.48 -8.76 1.74
N VAL A 145 -23.81 -7.92 2.72
CA VAL A 145 -22.82 -7.08 3.40
C VAL A 145 -22.29 -7.86 4.61
N ASP A 146 -21.09 -8.43 4.46
CA ASP A 146 -20.47 -9.32 5.43
C ASP A 146 -19.62 -8.56 6.45
N THR A 147 -20.23 -7.71 7.29
CA THR A 147 -19.49 -6.92 8.30
C THR A 147 -18.56 -7.83 9.14
N GLY A 148 -17.29 -7.44 9.28
CA GLY A 148 -16.28 -8.24 9.97
C GLY A 148 -15.82 -9.49 9.21
N ASP A 149 -16.30 -9.67 7.98
CA ASP A 149 -15.81 -10.62 6.98
C ASP A 149 -15.84 -12.09 7.46
N GLY A 150 -16.98 -12.47 8.06
CA GLY A 150 -17.20 -13.81 8.61
C GLY A 150 -17.44 -14.89 7.56
N THR A 151 -17.84 -14.51 6.34
CA THR A 151 -18.11 -15.43 5.24
C THR A 151 -16.85 -15.56 4.37
N ALA A 152 -16.46 -16.80 4.08
CA ALA A 152 -15.24 -17.07 3.31
C ALA A 152 -15.51 -17.15 1.81
N VAL A 153 -16.77 -17.30 1.40
CA VAL A 153 -17.17 -17.54 0.02
C VAL A 153 -18.41 -16.75 -0.32
N ASP A 154 -18.22 -15.64 -1.03
CA ASP A 154 -19.31 -14.74 -1.38
C ASP A 154 -19.37 -14.43 -2.87
N TYR A 155 -20.54 -13.94 -3.27
CA TYR A 155 -20.87 -13.69 -4.67
C TYR A 155 -21.41 -12.27 -4.82
N SER A 156 -21.07 -11.66 -5.94
CA SER A 156 -21.68 -10.40 -6.35
C SER A 156 -22.00 -10.42 -7.84
N TYR A 157 -22.76 -9.43 -8.27
CA TYR A 157 -23.23 -9.28 -9.64
C TYR A 157 -23.08 -7.84 -10.10
N VAL A 158 -22.66 -7.62 -11.34
CA VAL A 158 -22.54 -6.29 -11.97
C VAL A 158 -23.31 -6.26 -13.29
N TRP A 159 -24.20 -5.26 -13.41
CA TRP A 159 -25.00 -4.95 -14.59
C TRP A 159 -24.32 -3.86 -15.42
N GLY A 160 -23.30 -4.22 -16.19
CA GLY A 160 -22.50 -3.28 -16.96
C GLY A 160 -23.32 -2.47 -18.00
N LYS A 161 -24.43 -3.02 -18.50
CA LYS A 161 -25.29 -2.30 -19.46
C LYS A 161 -26.16 -1.24 -18.81
N THR A 162 -26.34 -1.23 -17.48
CA THR A 162 -26.98 -0.11 -16.79
C THR A 162 -26.24 1.21 -17.10
N TYR A 163 -24.90 1.18 -17.20
CA TYR A 163 -24.12 2.35 -17.62
C TYR A 163 -24.43 2.81 -19.05
N GLN A 164 -24.54 1.88 -19.99
CA GLN A 164 -24.94 2.17 -21.37
C GLN A 164 -26.32 2.84 -21.42
N ASP A 165 -27.28 2.31 -20.66
CA ASP A 165 -28.67 2.78 -20.69
C ASP A 165 -28.83 4.13 -19.98
N TRP A 166 -28.00 4.40 -18.97
CA TRP A 166 -28.03 5.65 -18.21
C TRP A 166 -27.21 6.77 -18.86
N THR A 167 -25.96 6.50 -19.25
CA THR A 167 -24.97 7.54 -19.64
C THR A 167 -24.35 7.31 -21.02
N GLY A 168 -24.78 6.27 -21.72
CA GLY A 168 -24.33 5.97 -23.08
C GLY A 168 -25.03 6.78 -24.16
N GLY A 169 -26.07 7.57 -23.87
CA GLY A 169 -26.76 8.44 -24.84
C GLY A 169 -25.95 9.68 -25.25
N PRO A 170 -26.39 10.44 -26.29
CA PRO A 170 -25.70 11.63 -26.76
C PRO A 170 -25.36 12.64 -25.65
N GLY A 171 -24.09 13.04 -25.56
CA GLY A 171 -23.60 13.97 -24.54
C GLY A 171 -23.38 13.36 -23.15
N GLY A 172 -23.61 12.04 -22.99
CA GLY A 172 -23.38 11.34 -21.74
C GLY A 172 -21.90 11.05 -21.44
N ALA A 173 -21.63 10.70 -20.18
CA ALA A 173 -20.28 10.45 -19.65
C ALA A 173 -19.55 9.27 -20.32
N LEU A 174 -20.26 8.41 -21.04
CA LEU A 174 -19.73 7.22 -21.73
C LEU A 174 -20.12 7.20 -23.21
N ASN A 175 -20.30 8.37 -23.83
CA ASN A 175 -20.68 8.51 -25.24
C ASN A 175 -19.71 9.41 -26.02
N GLY A 176 -19.61 9.19 -27.33
CA GLY A 176 -18.82 10.02 -28.23
C GLY A 176 -17.36 10.11 -27.80
N ALA A 177 -16.82 11.34 -27.71
CA ALA A 177 -15.44 11.58 -27.27
C ALA A 177 -15.16 11.12 -25.82
N ASN A 178 -16.19 11.02 -24.98
CA ASN A 178 -16.06 10.55 -23.60
C ASN A 178 -16.12 9.02 -23.50
N SER A 179 -16.43 8.30 -24.59
CA SER A 179 -16.50 6.84 -24.60
C SER A 179 -15.13 6.19 -24.76
N THR A 180 -14.24 6.47 -23.82
CA THR A 180 -12.87 5.91 -23.78
C THR A 180 -12.85 4.60 -22.99
N LEU A 181 -11.86 3.74 -23.27
CA LEU A 181 -11.62 2.50 -22.54
C LEU A 181 -11.55 2.74 -21.02
N ASP A 182 -10.77 3.72 -20.57
CA ASP A 182 -10.57 4.01 -19.15
C ASP A 182 -11.87 4.42 -18.45
N ARG A 183 -12.69 5.26 -19.10
CA ARG A 183 -13.97 5.70 -18.51
C ARG A 183 -14.96 4.55 -18.34
N TRP A 184 -15.04 3.65 -19.33
CA TRP A 184 -15.83 2.43 -19.20
C TRP A 184 -15.29 1.47 -18.13
N ALA A 185 -13.97 1.32 -18.07
CA ALA A 185 -13.29 0.49 -17.08
C ALA A 185 -13.47 1.04 -15.65
N ASN A 186 -13.36 2.36 -15.45
CA ASN A 186 -13.59 3.01 -14.16
C ASN A 186 -15.03 2.78 -13.66
N SER A 187 -16.01 2.89 -14.56
CA SER A 187 -17.41 2.66 -14.22
C SER A 187 -17.71 1.22 -13.84
N ILE A 188 -17.40 0.26 -14.72
CA ILE A 188 -17.73 -1.15 -14.48
C ILE A 188 -16.78 -1.77 -13.44
N GLY A 189 -15.49 -1.49 -13.52
CA GLY A 189 -14.46 -1.97 -12.59
C GLY A 189 -14.60 -1.36 -11.20
N GLY A 190 -14.90 -0.07 -11.09
CA GLY A 190 -15.18 0.56 -9.81
C GLY A 190 -16.43 0.01 -9.13
N THR A 191 -17.44 -0.42 -9.89
CA THR A 191 -18.58 -1.17 -9.34
C THR A 191 -18.17 -2.58 -8.94
N ALA A 192 -17.40 -3.30 -9.76
CA ALA A 192 -16.92 -4.62 -9.38
C ALA A 192 -16.07 -4.61 -8.10
N ALA A 193 -15.23 -3.58 -7.91
CA ALA A 193 -14.47 -3.37 -6.68
C ALA A 193 -15.38 -3.03 -5.49
N HIS A 194 -16.39 -2.19 -5.70
CA HIS A 194 -17.41 -1.88 -4.69
C HIS A 194 -18.12 -3.13 -4.18
N GLU A 195 -18.65 -3.95 -5.08
CA GLU A 195 -19.40 -5.15 -4.68
C GLU A 195 -18.49 -6.21 -4.01
N ALA A 196 -17.23 -6.30 -4.45
CA ALA A 196 -16.25 -7.12 -3.76
C ALA A 196 -15.92 -6.58 -2.36
N GLY A 197 -15.98 -5.25 -2.17
CA GLY A 197 -15.77 -4.57 -0.90
C GLY A 197 -16.79 -5.01 0.14
N HIS A 198 -18.07 -5.10 -0.24
CA HIS A 198 -19.14 -5.62 0.61
C HIS A 198 -18.87 -7.05 1.10
N ASN A 199 -18.46 -7.93 0.18
CA ASN A 199 -18.09 -9.31 0.51
C ASN A 199 -16.80 -9.41 1.36
N TYR A 200 -16.05 -8.32 1.51
CA TYR A 200 -14.89 -8.23 2.39
C TYR A 200 -15.16 -7.36 3.62
N GLY A 201 -16.44 -7.13 3.93
CA GLY A 201 -16.91 -6.49 5.16
C GLY A 201 -16.94 -4.97 5.14
N LEU A 202 -16.82 -4.34 3.98
CA LEU A 202 -17.11 -2.92 3.86
C LEU A 202 -18.62 -2.66 3.82
N ALA A 203 -19.04 -1.60 4.49
CA ALA A 203 -20.36 -1.02 4.36
C ALA A 203 -20.21 0.39 3.76
N HIS A 204 -21.31 1.00 3.32
CA HIS A 204 -21.28 2.39 2.91
C HIS A 204 -21.03 3.28 4.12
N ASN A 205 -19.93 4.02 4.10
CA ASN A 205 -19.57 4.95 5.14
C ASN A 205 -19.35 6.34 4.55
N THR A 206 -20.11 7.33 5.01
CA THR A 206 -19.98 8.73 4.57
C THR A 206 -18.98 9.54 5.40
N THR A 207 -18.38 8.93 6.43
CA THR A 207 -17.46 9.60 7.36
C THR A 207 -16.04 9.48 6.83
N LEU A 208 -15.43 10.64 6.56
CA LEU A 208 -14.07 10.71 6.03
C LEU A 208 -13.07 11.08 7.12
N ALA A 209 -11.85 10.55 7.00
CA ALA A 209 -10.76 10.92 7.90
C ALA A 209 -10.23 12.34 7.57
N PRO A 210 -9.59 13.02 8.53
CA PRO A 210 -8.92 14.29 8.25
C PRO A 210 -7.85 14.15 7.15
N GLY A 211 -7.84 15.07 6.19
CA GLY A 211 -6.86 15.07 5.09
C GLY A 211 -7.25 14.22 3.88
N GLU A 212 -8.34 13.47 3.98
CA GLU A 212 -8.89 12.68 2.89
C GLU A 212 -9.56 13.54 1.82
N ASP A 213 -9.55 13.07 0.57
CA ASP A 213 -10.20 13.75 -0.54
C ASP A 213 -11.73 13.57 -0.54
N THR A 214 -12.39 14.06 -1.59
CA THR A 214 -13.86 14.10 -1.58
C THR A 214 -14.47 12.70 -1.56
N TYR A 215 -15.56 12.54 -0.79
CA TYR A 215 -16.35 11.31 -0.71
C TYR A 215 -16.63 10.68 -2.07
N LYS A 216 -16.85 11.48 -3.12
CA LYS A 216 -17.14 11.00 -4.48
C LYS A 216 -15.97 10.32 -5.19
N HIS A 217 -14.77 10.43 -4.65
CA HIS A 217 -13.59 9.72 -5.12
C HIS A 217 -13.47 8.32 -4.51
N HIS A 218 -14.33 7.96 -3.56
CA HIS A 218 -14.24 6.69 -2.86
C HIS A 218 -15.05 5.58 -3.54
N VAL A 219 -14.64 4.33 -3.34
CA VAL A 219 -15.27 3.16 -3.96
C VAL A 219 -16.64 2.84 -3.35
N MET A 220 -16.78 2.92 -2.02
CA MET A 220 -18.03 2.57 -1.33
C MET A 220 -19.20 3.55 -1.48
N PRO A 221 -19.03 4.83 -1.84
CA PRO A 221 -20.16 5.62 -2.33
C PRO A 221 -20.91 4.93 -3.48
N ALA A 222 -22.25 4.91 -3.40
CA ALA A 222 -23.11 4.29 -4.42
C ALA A 222 -24.42 5.06 -4.67
N GLY A 223 -25.25 4.47 -5.54
CA GLY A 223 -26.54 5.00 -6.00
C GLY A 223 -26.56 6.48 -6.35
N GLY A 224 -27.57 7.17 -5.83
CA GLY A 224 -27.86 8.57 -6.10
C GLY A 224 -26.85 9.57 -5.52
N SER A 225 -25.90 9.12 -4.69
CA SER A 225 -24.82 9.97 -4.18
C SER A 225 -23.76 10.30 -5.25
N LEU A 226 -23.71 9.52 -6.33
CA LEU A 226 -22.77 9.66 -7.44
C LEU A 226 -23.50 10.02 -8.74
N ASN A 227 -22.97 11.00 -9.46
CA ASN A 227 -23.39 11.30 -10.83
C ASN A 227 -22.60 10.46 -11.86
N ALA A 228 -22.91 10.66 -13.13
CA ALA A 228 -22.28 9.97 -14.24
C ALA A 228 -20.76 10.20 -14.36
N GLU A 229 -20.31 11.44 -14.13
CA GLU A 229 -18.89 11.78 -14.17
C GLU A 229 -18.14 11.24 -12.94
N ASP A 230 -18.77 11.22 -11.77
CA ASP A 230 -18.17 10.68 -10.55
C ASP A 230 -17.81 9.18 -10.71
N ARG A 231 -18.54 8.44 -11.57
CA ARG A 231 -18.30 7.01 -11.86
C ARG A 231 -17.38 6.74 -13.05
N ALA A 232 -17.31 7.67 -14.00
CA ALA A 232 -16.60 7.46 -15.27
C ALA A 232 -15.29 8.25 -15.36
N GLY A 233 -15.30 9.50 -14.88
CA GLY A 233 -14.28 10.51 -15.19
C GLY A 233 -12.91 10.25 -14.56
N TYR A 234 -12.84 9.45 -13.50
CA TYR A 234 -11.61 9.13 -12.80
C TYR A 234 -11.71 7.77 -12.10
N ARG A 235 -10.55 7.19 -11.75
CA ARG A 235 -10.48 5.99 -10.91
C ARG A 235 -10.80 6.38 -9.46
N ARG A 236 -11.73 5.68 -8.84
CA ARG A 236 -12.02 5.78 -7.41
C ARG A 236 -11.04 4.92 -6.60
N HIS A 237 -10.98 5.11 -5.29
CA HIS A 237 -10.13 4.33 -4.38
C HIS A 237 -10.84 4.07 -3.06
N PHE A 238 -10.35 3.16 -2.22
CA PHE A 238 -10.91 3.01 -0.88
C PHE A 238 -10.57 4.22 0.00
N SER A 239 -11.50 4.60 0.87
CA SER A 239 -11.24 5.60 1.90
C SER A 239 -10.21 5.11 2.93
N ASP A 240 -9.71 5.98 3.80
CA ASP A 240 -8.77 5.63 4.87
C ASP A 240 -9.36 4.58 5.82
N GLY A 241 -10.63 4.76 6.20
CA GLY A 241 -11.35 3.81 7.02
C GLY A 241 -11.59 2.48 6.30
N GLU A 242 -12.03 2.52 5.04
CA GLU A 242 -12.25 1.33 4.21
C GLU A 242 -10.95 0.54 4.00
N PHE A 243 -9.84 1.24 3.69
CA PHE A 243 -8.54 0.62 3.52
C PHE A 243 -8.09 -0.07 4.81
N SER A 244 -8.25 0.59 5.96
CA SER A 244 -7.94 0.01 7.27
C SER A 244 -8.78 -1.23 7.60
N THR A 245 -10.08 -1.22 7.30
CA THR A 245 -10.96 -2.39 7.48
C THR A 245 -10.57 -3.53 6.54
N LEU A 246 -10.35 -3.26 5.25
CA LEU A 246 -9.86 -4.27 4.30
C LEU A 246 -8.51 -4.84 4.73
N ALA A 247 -7.60 -4.02 5.25
CA ALA A 247 -6.32 -4.49 5.74
C ALA A 247 -6.48 -5.45 6.93
N ALA A 248 -7.47 -5.22 7.81
CA ALA A 248 -7.78 -6.12 8.92
C ALA A 248 -8.43 -7.44 8.48
N ASN A 249 -9.28 -7.37 7.46
CA ASN A 249 -10.06 -8.50 6.96
C ASN A 249 -9.26 -9.39 6.00
N LEU A 250 -8.54 -8.79 5.06
CA LEU A 250 -7.75 -9.48 4.04
C LEU A 250 -6.28 -9.67 4.43
N GLY A 251 -5.72 -8.79 5.25
CA GLY A 251 -4.27 -8.61 5.43
C GLY A 251 -3.65 -7.78 4.29
N LEU A 252 -2.44 -7.27 4.49
CA LEU A 252 -1.64 -6.62 3.44
C LEU A 252 -0.65 -7.61 2.79
N SER A 253 -0.25 -7.28 1.56
CA SER A 253 0.74 -8.03 0.76
C SER A 253 2.18 -7.76 1.16
N LEU A 254 2.41 -6.64 1.84
CA LEU A 254 3.70 -6.25 2.39
C LEU A 254 3.68 -6.39 3.90
N GLN A 255 4.85 -6.59 4.48
CA GLN A 255 5.03 -6.57 5.94
C GLN A 255 5.97 -5.46 6.37
N THR A 256 7.11 -5.38 5.70
CA THR A 256 8.11 -4.35 5.93
C THR A 256 8.52 -3.70 4.62
N MET A 257 8.80 -2.41 4.69
CA MET A 257 9.31 -1.62 3.58
C MET A 257 10.41 -0.71 4.10
N TRP A 258 11.49 -0.59 3.33
CA TRP A 258 12.71 0.05 3.80
C TRP A 258 13.32 0.96 2.73
N ASN A 259 13.71 2.15 3.17
CA ASN A 259 14.49 3.11 2.42
C ASN A 259 15.61 3.68 3.30
N TRP A 260 16.70 4.11 2.66
CA TRP A 260 17.85 4.65 3.34
C TRP A 260 18.44 5.85 2.62
N ASP A 261 18.76 6.89 3.36
CA ASP A 261 19.76 7.88 2.95
C ASP A 261 21.12 7.46 3.51
N MET A 262 22.12 7.38 2.64
CA MET A 262 23.50 7.01 2.99
C MET A 262 24.49 7.98 2.36
N VAL A 263 25.69 8.10 2.93
CA VAL A 263 26.79 8.87 2.36
C VAL A 263 27.89 7.92 1.97
N ASN A 264 28.51 8.07 0.79
CA ASN A 264 29.76 7.37 0.48
C ASN A 264 30.90 8.01 1.29
N PRO A 265 31.46 7.37 2.32
CA PRO A 265 32.47 8.00 3.17
C PRO A 265 33.88 8.00 2.54
N ASN A 266 34.07 7.38 1.38
CA ASN A 266 35.37 7.28 0.72
C ASN A 266 35.62 8.49 -0.19
N ALA A 267 36.88 8.75 -0.56
CA ALA A 267 37.22 9.75 -1.57
C ALA A 267 36.88 9.29 -3.00
N ALA A 268 37.00 7.98 -3.27
CA ALA A 268 36.69 7.39 -4.55
C ALA A 268 35.18 7.14 -4.71
N ALA A 269 34.71 7.10 -5.97
CA ALA A 269 33.35 6.71 -6.27
C ALA A 269 33.12 5.21 -5.97
N ALA A 270 31.97 4.90 -5.38
CA ALA A 270 31.48 3.54 -5.27
C ALA A 270 30.68 3.18 -6.53
N TYR A 271 30.77 1.93 -6.98
CA TYR A 271 30.13 1.42 -8.20
C TYR A 271 29.04 0.38 -7.93
N SER A 272 28.98 -0.14 -6.70
CA SER A 272 27.87 -0.93 -6.22
C SER A 272 27.78 -0.89 -4.70
N LEU A 273 26.65 -1.33 -4.17
CA LEU A 273 26.40 -1.47 -2.74
C LEU A 273 25.80 -2.85 -2.42
N ASP A 274 26.27 -3.45 -1.34
CA ASP A 274 25.72 -4.66 -0.74
C ASP A 274 25.15 -4.35 0.64
N LEU A 275 23.95 -4.85 0.93
CA LEU A 275 23.41 -5.00 2.28
C LEU A 275 23.33 -6.48 2.64
N THR A 276 23.65 -6.84 3.88
CA THR A 276 23.30 -8.17 4.39
C THR A 276 21.87 -8.18 4.89
N VAL A 277 21.09 -9.15 4.43
CA VAL A 277 19.70 -9.38 4.81
C VAL A 277 19.65 -10.70 5.56
N LEU A 278 19.28 -10.68 6.84
CA LEU A 278 18.97 -11.90 7.56
C LEU A 278 17.49 -12.23 7.31
N TYR A 279 17.24 -13.41 6.75
CA TYR A 279 15.90 -13.89 6.41
C TYR A 279 15.63 -15.25 7.08
N PRO A 280 14.45 -15.50 7.68
CA PRO A 280 14.19 -16.73 8.46
C PRO A 280 14.02 -18.00 7.61
N SER A 281 14.36 -17.97 6.31
CA SER A 281 14.26 -19.12 5.40
C SER A 281 15.54 -19.31 4.58
N ALA A 282 15.86 -20.57 4.29
CA ALA A 282 16.93 -20.98 3.39
C ALA A 282 16.61 -20.77 1.90
N THR A 283 15.35 -20.39 1.59
CA THR A 283 14.97 -19.89 0.26
C THR A 283 15.11 -18.37 0.23
N PRO A 284 15.71 -17.79 -0.83
CA PRO A 284 15.89 -16.34 -0.91
C PRO A 284 14.57 -15.56 -0.78
N PRO A 285 14.56 -14.42 -0.06
CA PRO A 285 13.42 -13.52 -0.11
C PRO A 285 13.28 -12.97 -1.53
N VAL A 286 12.04 -12.82 -1.99
CA VAL A 286 11.73 -12.31 -3.34
C VAL A 286 11.52 -10.81 -3.23
N LEU A 287 12.21 -10.01 -4.05
CA LEU A 287 12.00 -8.56 -4.12
C LEU A 287 10.64 -8.23 -4.72
N ALA A 288 9.91 -7.31 -4.10
CA ALA A 288 8.62 -6.82 -4.60
C ALA A 288 8.80 -5.49 -5.37
N TRP A 289 9.39 -4.51 -4.69
CA TRP A 289 9.57 -3.16 -5.20
C TRP A 289 10.90 -2.60 -4.69
N SER A 290 11.54 -1.77 -5.50
CA SER A 290 12.77 -1.06 -5.16
C SER A 290 12.72 0.39 -5.62
N PHE A 291 13.42 1.25 -4.89
CA PHE A 291 13.50 2.66 -5.22
C PHE A 291 14.26 2.87 -6.54
N ALA A 292 13.70 3.67 -7.44
CA ALA A 292 14.30 3.99 -8.73
C ALA A 292 14.43 5.50 -8.99
N GLY A 293 14.14 6.34 -8.00
CA GLY A 293 14.22 7.80 -8.13
C GLY A 293 15.64 8.32 -8.38
N CYS A 294 15.73 9.59 -8.78
CA CYS A 294 17.01 10.17 -9.24
C CYS A 294 18.09 10.18 -8.16
N SER A 295 17.72 10.24 -6.88
CA SER A 295 18.66 10.22 -5.76
C SER A 295 19.35 8.85 -5.58
N SER A 296 19.00 7.84 -6.38
CA SER A 296 19.73 6.58 -6.42
C SER A 296 20.75 6.54 -7.56
N PRO A 297 22.00 6.12 -7.31
CA PRO A 297 22.98 5.82 -8.36
C PRO A 297 22.67 4.54 -9.12
N TRP A 298 21.90 3.64 -8.51
CA TRP A 298 21.64 2.29 -8.98
C TRP A 298 20.15 1.93 -8.91
N ILE A 299 19.70 0.97 -9.71
CA ILE A 299 18.33 0.45 -9.71
C ILE A 299 18.31 -1.07 -9.71
N ASN A 300 17.13 -1.68 -9.62
CA ASN A 300 16.91 -3.11 -9.81
C ASN A 300 17.87 -3.98 -9.00
N PRO A 301 17.82 -3.90 -7.65
CA PRO A 301 18.70 -4.72 -6.83
C PRO A 301 18.42 -6.21 -7.02
N THR A 302 19.40 -7.03 -6.68
CA THR A 302 19.32 -8.49 -6.75
C THR A 302 19.61 -9.12 -5.39
N VAL A 303 18.89 -10.19 -5.05
CA VAL A 303 19.16 -11.01 -3.85
C VAL A 303 20.08 -12.16 -4.24
N ILE A 304 21.21 -12.28 -3.53
CA ILE A 304 22.25 -13.29 -3.75
C ILE A 304 22.43 -14.08 -2.45
N GLY A 305 22.43 -15.41 -2.53
CA GLY A 305 22.78 -16.25 -1.40
C GLY A 305 21.94 -17.53 -1.26
N PRO A 306 22.03 -18.19 -0.09
CA PRO A 306 22.67 -17.73 1.14
C PRO A 306 24.19 -17.46 1.02
N THR A 307 24.71 -16.44 1.68
CA THR A 307 26.14 -16.02 1.59
C THR A 307 27.00 -16.50 2.75
N GLY A 308 26.45 -17.36 3.62
CA GLY A 308 27.14 -17.96 4.76
C GLY A 308 26.25 -18.97 5.49
N GLY A 309 26.74 -19.48 6.62
CA GLY A 309 25.96 -20.37 7.49
C GLY A 309 24.82 -19.65 8.22
N PRO A 310 23.84 -20.39 8.78
CA PRO A 310 22.76 -19.81 9.56
C PRO A 310 23.28 -19.03 10.77
N GLN A 311 22.58 -17.96 11.14
CA GLN A 311 22.88 -17.08 12.27
C GLN A 311 21.69 -17.03 13.23
N THR A 312 21.96 -16.86 14.52
CA THR A 312 20.91 -16.69 15.52
C THR A 312 20.68 -15.20 15.78
N PHE A 313 19.43 -14.75 15.67
CA PHE A 313 19.00 -13.39 16.03
C PHE A 313 17.69 -13.47 16.82
N GLN A 314 17.63 -12.80 17.99
CA GLN A 314 16.49 -12.87 18.91
C GLN A 314 15.99 -14.32 19.17
N GLY A 315 16.91 -15.27 19.33
CA GLY A 315 16.58 -16.68 19.60
C GLY A 315 16.06 -17.47 18.39
N SER A 316 15.92 -16.85 17.22
CA SER A 316 15.48 -17.50 15.97
C SER A 316 16.65 -17.68 15.00
N THR A 317 16.54 -18.67 14.11
CA THR A 317 17.54 -18.95 13.08
C THR A 317 17.24 -18.15 11.81
N TYR A 318 18.27 -17.52 11.26
CA TYR A 318 18.22 -16.75 10.02
C TYR A 318 19.32 -17.17 9.06
N TYR A 319 19.07 -16.98 7.78
CA TYR A 319 20.02 -17.21 6.69
C TYR A 319 20.45 -15.85 6.12
N PRO A 320 21.76 -15.58 6.03
CA PRO A 320 22.25 -14.34 5.47
C PRO A 320 22.18 -14.36 3.93
N TYR A 321 21.60 -13.32 3.35
CA TYR A 321 21.61 -13.02 1.92
C TYR A 321 22.27 -11.67 1.69
N THR A 322 22.78 -11.44 0.48
CA THR A 322 23.23 -10.13 0.02
C THR A 322 22.17 -9.51 -0.87
N LEU A 323 21.69 -8.32 -0.52
CA LEU A 323 20.94 -7.47 -1.41
C LEU A 323 21.93 -6.51 -2.10
N ARG A 324 22.11 -6.66 -3.41
CA ARG A 324 23.09 -5.93 -4.20
C ARG A 324 22.44 -4.93 -5.15
N TRP A 325 22.91 -3.69 -5.12
CA TRP A 325 22.67 -2.68 -6.15
C TRP A 325 23.92 -2.47 -6.98
N ASN A 326 23.86 -2.86 -8.27
CA ASN A 326 24.97 -2.69 -9.22
C ASN A 326 24.51 -2.27 -10.63
N THR A 327 23.21 -2.26 -10.91
CA THR A 327 22.67 -1.80 -12.20
C THR A 327 22.67 -0.28 -12.21
N PRO A 328 23.36 0.39 -13.16
CA PRO A 328 23.36 1.85 -13.25
C PRO A 328 21.95 2.43 -13.38
N ASN A 329 21.66 3.52 -12.65
CA ASN A 329 20.43 4.29 -12.82
C ASN A 329 20.63 5.40 -13.89
N PRO A 330 20.08 5.27 -15.11
CA PRO A 330 20.23 6.31 -16.14
C PRO A 330 19.61 7.64 -15.74
N GLY A 331 18.62 7.64 -14.83
CA GLY A 331 17.96 8.83 -14.32
C GLY A 331 18.62 9.43 -13.09
N SER A 332 19.83 8.99 -12.70
CA SER A 332 20.47 9.46 -11.47
C SER A 332 20.81 10.95 -11.51
N CYS A 333 20.59 11.63 -10.38
CA CYS A 333 20.97 13.02 -10.13
C CYS A 333 22.12 13.16 -9.10
N VAL A 334 22.66 12.04 -8.58
CA VAL A 334 23.74 12.02 -7.57
C VAL A 334 25.13 12.12 -8.19
N GLY A 335 25.27 11.65 -9.43
CA GLY A 335 26.54 11.57 -10.14
C GLY A 335 26.37 10.88 -11.49
N THR A 336 27.46 10.35 -12.03
CA THR A 336 27.39 9.48 -13.22
C THR A 336 26.52 8.26 -12.91
N PRO A 337 25.63 7.83 -13.83
CA PRO A 337 24.88 6.59 -13.67
C PRO A 337 25.75 5.42 -13.22
N GLY A 338 25.34 4.72 -12.15
CA GLY A 338 26.09 3.61 -11.58
C GLY A 338 27.23 4.02 -10.64
N GLN A 339 27.36 5.30 -10.29
CA GLN A 339 28.41 5.79 -9.38
C GLN A 339 27.84 6.65 -8.25
N ALA A 340 28.16 6.30 -7.01
CA ALA A 340 28.01 7.19 -5.86
C ALA A 340 29.35 7.92 -5.60
N PRO A 341 29.47 9.22 -5.91
CA PRO A 341 30.73 9.94 -5.71
C PRO A 341 31.13 10.01 -4.24
N GLY A 342 32.42 10.21 -3.98
CA GLY A 342 32.95 10.30 -2.62
C GLY A 342 32.40 11.50 -1.85
N GLY A 343 31.98 11.29 -0.61
CA GLY A 343 31.39 12.28 0.28
C GLY A 343 29.96 12.72 -0.08
N VAL A 344 29.31 12.05 -1.04
CA VAL A 344 27.98 12.42 -1.53
C VAL A 344 26.88 11.54 -0.92
N LEU A 345 25.75 12.19 -0.58
CA LEU A 345 24.52 11.54 -0.14
C LEU A 345 23.81 10.86 -1.31
N PHE A 346 23.34 9.64 -1.10
CA PHE A 346 22.53 8.90 -2.05
C PHE A 346 21.41 8.15 -1.33
N HIS A 347 20.38 7.76 -2.08
CA HIS A 347 19.19 7.09 -1.57
C HIS A 347 19.01 5.73 -2.22
N ILE A 348 18.61 4.73 -1.45
CA ILE A 348 18.27 3.39 -1.94
C ILE A 348 17.09 2.82 -1.15
N GLY A 349 16.42 1.83 -1.72
CA GLY A 349 15.18 1.32 -1.16
C GLY A 349 14.75 -0.02 -1.70
N ALA A 350 14.16 -0.85 -0.84
CA ALA A 350 13.60 -2.14 -1.22
C ALA A 350 12.51 -2.62 -0.27
N THR A 351 11.61 -3.43 -0.81
CA THR A 351 10.67 -4.26 -0.06
C THR A 351 10.64 -5.67 -0.66
N PHE A 352 10.27 -6.65 0.16
CA PHE A 352 10.26 -8.06 -0.18
C PHE A 352 8.84 -8.60 -0.14
N THR A 353 8.51 -9.44 -1.12
CA THR A 353 7.26 -10.21 -1.10
C THR A 353 7.37 -11.30 -0.04
N SER A 354 6.24 -11.59 0.58
CA SER A 354 6.05 -12.67 1.55
C SER A 354 6.74 -12.48 2.88
N VAL A 355 5.86 -12.51 3.88
CA VAL A 355 6.09 -13.07 5.20
C VAL A 355 4.68 -13.18 5.79
N ASN A 356 4.41 -14.27 6.51
CA ASN A 356 3.13 -14.50 7.15
C ASN A 356 3.22 -13.86 8.56
N PHE A 357 2.36 -12.90 8.90
CA PHE A 357 2.31 -12.39 10.29
C PHE A 357 1.36 -13.30 11.06
N ASN A 358 1.89 -14.46 11.42
CA ASN A 358 1.44 -15.11 12.63
C ASN A 358 2.28 -14.50 13.77
N LEU A 359 1.67 -14.24 14.93
CA LEU A 359 2.32 -13.69 16.15
C LEU A 359 3.58 -14.44 16.62
N SER A 360 3.81 -15.66 16.13
CA SER A 360 4.98 -16.50 16.38
C SER A 360 6.03 -16.49 15.26
N THR A 361 5.85 -15.69 14.22
CA THR A 361 6.77 -15.62 13.08
C THR A 361 7.92 -14.68 13.42
N PRO A 362 9.20 -15.12 13.29
CA PRO A 362 10.36 -14.25 13.50
C PRO A 362 10.29 -13.00 12.61
N ASN A 363 11.02 -11.94 12.99
CA ASN A 363 11.11 -10.74 12.17
C ASN A 363 11.41 -11.12 10.72
N PRO A 364 10.59 -10.69 9.76
CA PRO A 364 10.76 -11.13 8.38
C PRO A 364 12.08 -10.73 7.74
N ILE A 365 12.58 -9.54 8.04
CA ILE A 365 13.76 -8.97 7.39
C ILE A 365 14.55 -8.21 8.45
N VAL A 366 15.79 -8.61 8.68
CA VAL A 366 16.75 -7.83 9.48
C VAL A 366 17.87 -7.37 8.57
N ILE A 367 18.08 -6.06 8.49
CA ILE A 367 19.18 -5.49 7.71
C ILE A 367 20.41 -5.38 8.60
N LYS A 368 21.54 -5.84 8.07
CA LYS A 368 22.83 -5.88 8.73
C LYS A 368 23.91 -5.51 7.72
N ASP A 369 24.91 -4.76 8.14
CA ASP A 369 26.11 -4.40 7.36
C ASP A 369 25.83 -3.67 6.03
N VAL A 370 26.68 -2.70 5.70
CA VAL A 370 26.68 -2.03 4.40
C VAL A 370 28.08 -2.15 3.83
N ILE A 371 28.19 -2.56 2.57
CA ILE A 371 29.49 -2.66 1.88
C ILE A 371 29.38 -1.94 0.55
N LEU A 372 30.09 -0.83 0.42
CA LEU A 372 30.37 -0.17 -0.84
C LEU A 372 31.50 -0.90 -1.56
N ARG A 373 31.41 -0.96 -2.89
CA ARG A 373 32.45 -1.56 -3.72
C ARG A 373 32.96 -0.60 -4.78
N ASP A 374 34.24 -0.72 -5.10
CA ASP A 374 34.87 0.02 -6.18
C ASP A 374 34.51 -0.55 -7.57
N SER A 375 35.10 0.02 -8.63
CA SER A 375 34.87 -0.41 -10.02
C SER A 375 35.32 -1.84 -10.32
N GLY A 376 36.22 -2.40 -9.51
CA GLY A 376 36.64 -3.80 -9.60
C GLY A 376 35.75 -4.77 -8.82
N GLY A 377 34.71 -4.26 -8.13
CA GLY A 377 33.89 -5.05 -7.22
C GLY A 377 34.56 -5.35 -5.88
N THR A 378 35.67 -4.68 -5.56
CA THR A 378 36.38 -4.85 -4.28
C THR A 378 35.72 -4.01 -3.21
N ALA A 379 35.59 -4.56 -2.00
CA ALA A 379 35.04 -3.82 -0.87
C ALA A 379 35.89 -2.58 -0.57
N MET A 380 35.23 -1.44 -0.41
CA MET A 380 35.90 -0.18 -0.06
C MET A 380 36.25 -0.16 1.42
N SER A 381 37.22 0.69 1.78
CA SER A 381 37.76 0.78 3.15
C SER A 381 36.78 1.35 4.17
N LEU A 382 35.88 2.23 3.74
CA LEU A 382 34.91 2.89 4.62
C LEU A 382 33.50 2.62 4.10
N ASN A 383 32.55 2.43 5.01
CA ASN A 383 31.17 2.08 4.68
C ASN A 383 30.16 2.84 5.55
N PRO A 384 28.94 3.12 5.05
CA PRO A 384 27.84 3.60 5.88
C PRO A 384 27.53 2.63 7.03
N ARG A 385 26.95 3.15 8.12
CA ARG A 385 26.55 2.34 9.28
C ARG A 385 25.10 2.64 9.65
N LEU A 386 24.38 1.61 10.07
CA LEU A 386 22.95 1.67 10.38
C LEU A 386 22.63 0.84 11.63
N HIS A 387 21.54 1.22 12.29
CA HIS A 387 20.88 0.33 13.25
C HIS A 387 20.03 -0.67 12.48
N ALA A 388 19.93 -1.89 13.02
CA ALA A 388 18.91 -2.85 12.61
C ALA A 388 17.62 -2.61 13.40
N PHE A 389 16.47 -2.86 12.78
CA PHE A 389 15.17 -2.77 13.44
C PHE A 389 14.45 -4.11 13.37
N ASP A 390 13.65 -4.43 14.39
CA ASP A 390 12.67 -5.50 14.28
C ASP A 390 11.31 -5.00 13.76
N ALA A 391 10.38 -5.92 13.54
CA ALA A 391 9.01 -5.58 13.13
C ALA A 391 8.06 -5.37 14.32
N GLY A 392 8.60 -5.20 15.52
CA GLY A 392 7.85 -5.12 16.78
C GLY A 392 7.72 -6.48 17.48
N THR A 393 7.99 -6.50 18.79
CA THR A 393 7.82 -7.66 19.66
C THR A 393 6.72 -7.38 20.68
N LEU A 394 5.69 -8.22 20.74
CA LEU A 394 4.60 -8.08 21.70
C LEU A 394 5.00 -8.73 23.03
N ASP A 395 5.11 -7.92 24.08
CA ASP A 395 5.14 -8.42 25.46
C ASP A 395 3.72 -8.80 25.87
N THR A 396 3.45 -10.10 25.97
CA THR A 396 2.13 -10.63 26.31
C THR A 396 1.76 -10.48 27.79
N ILE A 397 2.74 -10.19 28.67
CA ILE A 397 2.48 -9.95 30.10
C ILE A 397 2.08 -8.50 30.31
N GLY A 398 2.88 -7.56 29.78
CA GLY A 398 2.62 -6.12 29.88
C GLY A 398 1.66 -5.57 28.83
N GLY A 399 1.28 -6.38 27.84
CA GLY A 399 0.42 -5.98 26.72
C GLY A 399 1.02 -4.85 25.88
N THR A 400 2.35 -4.76 25.79
CA THR A 400 3.05 -3.66 25.11
C THR A 400 3.76 -4.19 23.87
N LEU A 401 3.52 -3.55 22.72
CA LEU A 401 4.30 -3.78 21.51
C LEU A 401 5.53 -2.89 21.56
N ASN A 402 6.71 -3.49 21.40
CA ASN A 402 7.98 -2.77 21.43
C ASN A 402 8.72 -2.89 20.12
N LEU A 403 9.21 -1.78 19.57
CA LEU A 403 10.19 -1.77 18.50
C LEU A 403 11.58 -2.07 19.06
N GLY A 404 12.21 -3.13 18.59
CA GLY A 404 13.61 -3.41 18.84
C GLY A 404 14.51 -2.62 17.89
N VAL A 405 15.50 -1.90 18.44
CA VAL A 405 16.55 -1.23 17.66
C VAL A 405 17.90 -1.78 18.10
N PHE A 406 18.71 -2.28 17.17
CA PHE A 406 19.94 -3.01 17.48
C PHE A 406 21.16 -2.41 16.79
N ASN A 407 22.28 -2.37 17.49
CA ASN A 407 23.57 -2.11 16.88
C ASN A 407 24.27 -3.44 16.61
N LEU A 408 24.17 -3.92 15.37
CA LEU A 408 24.81 -5.18 14.94
C LEU A 408 26.23 -4.98 14.40
N GLY A 409 26.73 -3.75 14.43
CA GLY A 409 28.08 -3.40 13.99
C GLY A 409 29.14 -3.62 15.08
N ASP A 410 30.33 -3.11 14.80
CA ASP A 410 31.54 -3.26 15.62
C ASP A 410 31.89 -2.01 16.46
N ALA A 411 31.17 -0.91 16.27
CA ALA A 411 31.40 0.36 16.96
C ALA A 411 30.11 0.98 17.50
N PRO A 412 30.16 1.80 18.57
CA PRO A 412 28.98 2.45 19.12
C PRO A 412 28.30 3.38 18.09
N LEU A 413 26.98 3.35 18.06
CA LEU A 413 26.15 4.24 17.25
C LEU A 413 25.22 5.06 18.14
N GLN A 414 24.88 6.26 17.69
CA GLN A 414 23.84 7.08 18.30
C GLN A 414 22.58 7.02 17.44
N LEU A 415 21.47 6.60 18.03
CA LEU A 415 20.15 6.73 17.45
C LEU A 415 19.65 8.15 17.74
N GLY A 416 19.18 8.86 16.72
CA GLY A 416 18.65 10.21 16.87
C GLY A 416 17.36 10.41 16.08
N ASN A 417 16.52 11.34 16.55
CA ASN A 417 15.29 11.77 15.89
C ASN A 417 14.39 10.60 15.43
N LEU A 418 14.32 9.51 16.20
CA LEU A 418 13.46 8.39 15.84
C LEU A 418 12.01 8.81 16.05
N GLN A 419 11.32 9.04 14.95
CA GLN A 419 9.90 9.39 14.91
C GLN A 419 9.07 8.18 14.48
N MET A 420 7.83 8.13 14.95
CA MET A 420 6.83 7.16 14.56
C MET A 420 5.52 7.87 14.22
N ARG A 421 4.81 7.35 13.22
CA ARG A 421 3.45 7.75 12.82
C ARG A 421 2.61 6.49 12.62
N GLU A 422 1.36 6.52 13.06
CA GLU A 422 0.39 5.45 12.77
C GLU A 422 -0.46 5.89 11.58
N LEU A 423 -0.57 5.05 10.56
CA LEU A 423 -1.08 5.44 9.25
C LEU A 423 -2.28 4.59 8.81
N PRO A 424 -3.29 5.19 8.14
CA PRO A 424 -4.44 4.46 7.59
C PRO A 424 -4.06 3.60 6.39
N ARG A 425 -3.04 4.02 5.63
CA ARG A 425 -2.58 3.38 4.39
C ARG A 425 -1.07 3.12 4.41
N VAL A 426 -0.58 2.53 3.33
CA VAL A 426 0.83 2.27 3.06
C VAL A 426 1.43 3.51 2.38
N VAL A 427 2.50 4.07 2.93
CA VAL A 427 3.29 5.07 2.20
C VAL A 427 4.04 4.37 1.07
N ALA A 428 3.97 4.95 -0.11
CA ALA A 428 4.76 4.52 -1.26
C ALA A 428 6.26 4.54 -0.96
N LEU A 429 6.97 3.50 -1.40
CA LEU A 429 8.43 3.42 -1.30
C LEU A 429 9.10 4.64 -1.94
N ASP A 430 8.61 5.13 -3.08
CA ASP A 430 9.17 6.32 -3.73
C ASP A 430 8.94 7.62 -2.94
N GLN A 431 8.05 7.60 -1.94
CA GLN A 431 7.75 8.72 -1.05
C GLN A 431 8.44 8.61 0.31
N MET A 432 9.03 7.45 0.65
CA MET A 432 9.82 7.24 1.86
C MET A 432 11.23 7.84 1.72
N VAL A 433 11.30 9.12 1.39
CA VAL A 433 12.52 9.89 1.14
C VAL A 433 12.53 11.18 1.97
N ARG A 434 13.66 11.88 1.97
CA ARG A 434 13.74 13.22 2.58
C ARG A 434 12.76 14.16 1.89
N ASP A 435 11.95 14.84 2.69
CA ASP A 435 10.91 15.76 2.25
C ASP A 435 9.84 15.12 1.34
N GLY A 436 9.76 13.78 1.32
CA GLY A 436 8.69 13.05 0.66
C GLY A 436 7.33 13.32 1.31
N ARG A 437 6.27 13.31 0.51
CA ARG A 437 4.89 13.47 0.99
C ARG A 437 4.32 12.14 1.46
N ILE A 438 3.47 12.13 2.48
CA ILE A 438 2.71 10.92 2.82
C ILE A 438 1.68 10.70 1.73
N ALA A 439 1.95 9.75 0.85
CA ALA A 439 1.09 9.39 -0.26
C ALA A 439 1.25 7.90 -0.61
N ASP A 440 0.18 7.31 -1.14
CA ASP A 440 0.17 5.92 -1.58
C ASP A 440 0.91 5.73 -2.92
N PHE A 441 0.96 4.49 -3.42
CA PHE A 441 1.66 4.16 -4.66
C PHE A 441 1.04 4.80 -5.92
N THR A 442 -0.21 5.25 -5.83
CA THR A 442 -0.87 6.01 -6.90
C THR A 442 -0.59 7.51 -6.81
N GLY A 443 0.13 7.94 -5.77
CA GLY A 443 0.48 9.33 -5.51
C GLY A 443 -0.61 10.11 -4.81
N MET A 444 -1.63 9.42 -4.27
CA MET A 444 -2.71 10.03 -3.52
C MET A 444 -2.23 10.40 -2.11
N PRO A 445 -2.35 11.68 -1.70
CA PRO A 445 -1.96 12.09 -0.37
C PRO A 445 -2.95 11.54 0.67
N PHE A 446 -2.43 11.24 1.86
CA PHE A 446 -3.22 10.93 3.05
C PHE A 446 -2.45 11.41 4.30
N GLU A 447 -3.12 11.49 5.44
CA GLU A 447 -2.52 11.95 6.69
C GLU A 447 -2.37 10.80 7.69
N PRO A 448 -1.40 10.88 8.63
CA PRO A 448 -1.40 10.01 9.80
C PRO A 448 -2.69 10.12 10.60
N TRP A 449 -3.01 9.06 11.34
CA TRP A 449 -4.10 9.15 12.32
C TRP A 449 -3.84 10.30 13.30
N PRO A 450 -4.89 11.06 13.69
CA PRO A 450 -4.75 12.19 14.60
C PRO A 450 -4.01 11.83 15.89
N ASP A 451 -3.14 12.72 16.35
CA ASP A 451 -2.39 12.60 17.61
C ASP A 451 -1.50 11.34 17.74
N THR A 452 -1.15 10.68 16.64
CA THR A 452 -0.28 9.48 16.66
C THR A 452 1.18 9.74 16.32
N THR A 453 1.51 10.93 15.79
CA THR A 453 2.89 11.30 15.48
C THR A 453 3.67 11.58 16.76
N ARG A 454 4.76 10.83 16.99
CA ARG A 454 5.58 10.96 18.20
C ARG A 454 7.06 10.74 17.96
N THR A 455 7.89 11.44 18.73
CA THR A 455 9.32 11.15 18.83
C THR A 455 9.54 10.09 19.90
N LEU A 456 10.04 8.92 19.50
CA LEU A 456 10.36 7.81 20.39
C LEU A 456 11.72 8.01 21.06
N VAL A 457 12.68 8.57 20.33
CA VAL A 457 14.04 8.83 20.81
C VAL A 457 14.56 10.13 20.19
N ASP A 458 14.85 11.13 21.02
CA ASP A 458 15.58 12.32 20.57
C ASP A 458 17.04 11.97 20.29
N LYS A 459 17.68 11.31 21.27
CA LYS A 459 19.07 10.83 21.19
C LYS A 459 19.33 9.70 22.19
N ALA A 460 19.91 8.59 21.73
CA ALA A 460 20.36 7.49 22.57
C ALA A 460 21.64 6.84 22.00
N SER A 461 22.57 6.45 22.87
CA SER A 461 23.75 5.67 22.46
C SER A 461 23.44 4.18 22.55
N VAL A 462 23.84 3.41 21.53
CA VAL A 462 23.66 1.96 21.47
C VAL A 462 25.01 1.30 21.22
N GLU A 463 25.50 0.59 22.24
CA GLU A 463 26.77 -0.13 22.18
C GLU A 463 26.71 -1.33 21.20
N PRO A 464 27.85 -1.77 20.64
CA PRO A 464 27.92 -2.95 19.79
C PRO A 464 27.28 -4.19 20.43
N GLY A 465 26.46 -4.91 19.67
CA GLY A 465 25.76 -6.11 20.13
C GLY A 465 24.63 -5.85 21.15
N ARG A 466 24.31 -4.57 21.43
CA ARG A 466 23.18 -4.19 22.29
C ARG A 466 22.01 -3.67 21.46
N GLY A 467 20.86 -3.53 22.13
CA GLY A 467 19.68 -2.93 21.54
C GLY A 467 18.83 -2.16 22.55
N LEU A 468 17.94 -1.34 22.01
CA LEU A 468 16.89 -0.63 22.72
C LEU A 468 15.56 -1.34 22.46
N SER A 469 14.70 -1.38 23.47
CA SER A 469 13.32 -1.82 23.36
C SER A 469 12.43 -0.61 23.59
N LEU A 470 11.74 -0.16 22.54
CA LEU A 470 10.99 1.09 22.55
C LEU A 470 9.49 0.80 22.48
N PRO A 471 8.67 1.21 23.47
CA PRO A 471 7.23 0.96 23.42
C PRO A 471 6.59 1.76 22.28
N ILE A 472 5.83 1.08 21.43
CA ILE A 472 5.16 1.64 20.25
C ILE A 472 3.66 1.37 20.19
N ALA A 473 3.10 0.55 21.07
CA ALA A 473 1.65 0.44 21.22
C ALA A 473 1.31 -0.36 22.47
N ARG A 474 0.05 -0.30 22.89
CA ARG A 474 -0.48 -1.16 23.94
C ARG A 474 -1.77 -1.84 23.52
N LEU A 475 -1.96 -3.09 23.93
CA LEU A 475 -3.16 -3.88 23.61
C LEU A 475 -4.47 -3.26 24.11
N ASP A 476 -4.40 -2.44 25.16
CA ASP A 476 -5.53 -1.73 25.74
C ASP A 476 -5.84 -0.39 25.05
N GLN A 477 -5.02 0.04 24.09
CA GLN A 477 -5.27 1.27 23.34
C GLN A 477 -6.51 1.13 22.44
N LYS A 478 -7.14 2.26 22.15
CA LYS A 478 -8.28 2.29 21.23
C LYS A 478 -7.81 1.98 19.81
N ARG A 479 -8.68 1.30 19.06
CA ARG A 479 -8.57 1.13 17.61
C ARG A 479 -8.87 2.46 16.91
N HIS A 480 -8.23 2.74 15.77
CA HIS A 480 -8.56 3.94 14.98
C HIS A 480 -9.88 3.75 14.25
N VAL A 481 -10.13 2.53 13.78
CA VAL A 481 -11.43 2.09 13.29
C VAL A 481 -12.06 1.16 14.33
N TYR A 482 -13.21 1.56 14.86
CA TYR A 482 -14.09 0.71 15.66
C TYR A 482 -15.53 1.09 15.35
N GLU A 483 -16.10 0.39 14.38
CA GLU A 483 -17.45 0.63 13.89
C GLU A 483 -18.32 -0.57 14.21
N VAL A 484 -19.44 -0.33 14.91
CA VAL A 484 -20.42 -1.36 15.22
C VAL A 484 -21.60 -1.16 14.27
N VAL A 485 -21.76 -2.08 13.32
CA VAL A 485 -22.89 -2.10 12.40
C VAL A 485 -24.03 -2.87 13.07
N THR A 486 -25.10 -2.18 13.43
CA THR A 486 -26.27 -2.79 14.07
C THR A 486 -27.29 -3.28 13.04
N PRO A 487 -28.25 -4.15 13.41
CA PRO A 487 -29.36 -4.49 12.52
C PRO A 487 -30.14 -3.27 12.03
N GLN A 488 -30.20 -2.20 12.83
CA GLN A 488 -30.89 -0.98 12.44
C GLN A 488 -30.09 -0.17 11.41
N ASP A 489 -28.76 -0.25 11.44
CA ASP A 489 -27.90 0.39 10.45
C ASP A 489 -27.97 -0.35 9.11
N CYS A 490 -28.06 -1.69 9.15
CA CYS A 490 -28.38 -2.51 7.99
C CYS A 490 -29.71 -2.10 7.31
N LEU A 491 -30.72 -1.68 8.09
CA LEU A 491 -32.00 -1.18 7.54
C LEU A 491 -31.92 0.27 7.03
N LYS A 492 -30.86 1.01 7.39
CA LYS A 492 -30.65 2.43 7.05
C LYS A 492 -29.67 2.67 5.91
N ALA A 493 -29.02 1.64 5.37
CA ALA A 493 -28.19 1.70 4.16
C ALA A 493 -29.06 2.03 2.93
N LEU A 494 -29.64 3.24 2.94
CA LEU A 494 -30.72 3.71 2.10
C LEU A 494 -30.11 4.69 1.09
N GLY A 495 -29.44 4.19 0.04
CA GLY A 495 -28.82 5.11 -0.91
C GLY A 495 -28.30 4.57 -2.24
N ASP A 496 -28.32 3.26 -2.48
CA ASP A 496 -27.35 2.65 -3.42
C ASP A 496 -27.90 2.39 -4.83
N ARG A 497 -29.18 2.68 -5.01
CA ARG A 497 -29.85 2.75 -6.31
C ARG A 497 -30.08 4.19 -6.73
N LEU A 498 -30.25 4.42 -8.04
CA LEU A 498 -30.55 5.76 -8.58
C LEU A 498 -31.83 6.38 -7.97
N GLY A 499 -32.80 5.56 -7.57
CA GLY A 499 -34.06 6.01 -6.93
C GLY A 499 -34.04 6.09 -5.40
N GLY A 500 -32.92 5.73 -4.76
CA GLY A 500 -32.82 5.53 -3.30
C GLY A 500 -33.32 4.15 -2.82
N GLY A 501 -32.85 3.72 -1.65
CA GLY A 501 -33.10 2.39 -1.08
C GLY A 501 -31.85 1.49 -1.06
N PRO A 502 -31.88 0.37 -0.33
CA PRO A 502 -30.72 -0.52 -0.17
C PRO A 502 -30.48 -1.31 -1.45
N ASP A 503 -29.23 -1.58 -1.81
CA ASP A 503 -28.90 -2.52 -2.89
C ASP A 503 -29.18 -3.97 -2.47
N THR A 504 -28.85 -4.39 -1.24
CA THR A 504 -29.15 -5.74 -0.72
C THR A 504 -30.14 -5.75 0.44
N THR A 505 -30.89 -6.85 0.58
CA THR A 505 -31.74 -7.11 1.77
C THR A 505 -30.97 -7.83 2.88
N ASP A 506 -29.80 -8.40 2.53
CA ASP A 506 -29.03 -9.28 3.40
C ASP A 506 -27.79 -8.54 3.88
N CYS A 507 -27.91 -7.95 5.08
CA CYS A 507 -26.81 -7.28 5.77
C CYS A 507 -26.59 -7.96 7.12
N PHE A 508 -25.37 -8.41 7.36
CA PHE A 508 -25.00 -9.05 8.61
C PHE A 508 -24.41 -8.01 9.56
N PRO A 509 -25.05 -7.73 10.71
CA PRO A 509 -24.51 -6.81 11.70
C PRO A 509 -23.22 -7.40 12.28
N GLY A 510 -22.32 -6.52 12.67
CA GLY A 510 -21.00 -6.93 13.15
C GLY A 510 -20.17 -5.74 13.60
N THR A 511 -18.86 -5.98 13.75
CA THR A 511 -17.93 -4.95 14.15
C THR A 511 -16.75 -4.92 13.19
N ASN A 512 -16.51 -3.76 12.58
CA ASN A 512 -15.33 -3.49 11.80
C ASN A 512 -14.26 -2.85 12.68
N ILE A 513 -13.03 -3.33 12.53
CA ILE A 513 -11.84 -2.81 13.22
C ILE A 513 -10.68 -2.67 12.25
N ASP A 514 -9.69 -1.87 12.62
CA ASP A 514 -8.39 -1.83 11.95
C ASP A 514 -7.39 -2.82 12.58
N LEU A 515 -6.25 -2.97 11.90
CA LEU A 515 -5.11 -3.75 12.41
C LEU A 515 -4.49 -3.11 13.67
N PHE A 516 -3.78 -3.91 14.47
CA PHE A 516 -3.05 -3.42 15.65
C PHE A 516 -1.60 -3.05 15.32
N PRO A 517 -1.09 -1.88 15.75
CA PRO A 517 -1.83 -0.76 16.35
C PRO A 517 -2.58 0.11 15.34
N SER A 518 -2.25 -0.03 14.06
CA SER A 518 -2.86 0.66 12.93
C SER A 518 -2.59 -0.14 11.66
N THR A 519 -3.09 0.29 10.49
CA THR A 519 -2.81 -0.37 9.20
C THR A 519 -1.32 -0.52 8.95
N THR A 520 -0.58 0.59 9.07
CA THR A 520 0.88 0.58 9.10
C THR A 520 1.44 1.54 10.15
N MET A 521 2.66 1.28 10.57
CA MET A 521 3.48 2.17 11.39
C MET A 521 4.65 2.62 10.54
N TYR A 522 4.86 3.93 10.46
CA TYR A 522 5.94 4.54 9.69
C TYR A 522 6.95 5.20 10.61
N PHE A 523 8.22 4.83 10.44
CA PHE A 523 9.35 5.25 11.24
C PHE A 523 10.37 6.00 10.39
N ILE A 524 10.93 7.06 10.96
CA ILE A 524 12.07 7.79 10.39
C ILE A 524 13.08 7.94 11.51
N GLY A 525 14.34 7.53 11.29
CA GLY A 525 15.36 7.63 12.32
C GLY A 525 16.77 7.81 11.76
N ASP A 526 17.61 8.50 12.54
CA ASP A 526 19.01 8.76 12.20
C ASP A 526 19.92 7.77 12.94
N SER A 527 20.74 7.05 12.20
CA SER A 527 21.91 6.32 12.70
C SER A 527 23.14 7.20 12.56
N VAL A 528 23.72 7.61 13.67
CA VAL A 528 24.88 8.49 13.71
C VAL A 528 26.09 7.71 14.24
N ASP A 529 27.13 7.58 13.42
CA ASP A 529 28.46 7.22 13.91
C ASP A 529 29.15 8.50 14.41
N PRO A 530 29.37 8.68 15.72
CA PRO A 530 29.83 9.95 16.28
C PRO A 530 31.30 10.26 15.95
N VAL A 531 32.09 9.27 15.54
CA VAL A 531 33.55 9.40 15.34
C VAL A 531 34.03 8.76 14.04
N ALA A 532 33.15 8.76 13.02
CA ALA A 532 33.43 8.24 11.69
C ALA A 532 34.57 8.98 11.00
N THR A 533 35.39 8.25 10.25
CA THR A 533 36.28 8.82 9.24
C THR A 533 35.50 8.91 7.92
N TYR A 534 35.45 10.09 7.31
CA TYR A 534 34.76 10.29 6.03
C TYR A 534 35.41 11.38 5.17
N TRP A 535 35.21 11.28 3.87
CA TRP A 535 35.70 12.25 2.89
C TRP A 535 34.83 13.50 2.83
N ASP A 536 35.44 14.68 2.98
CA ASP A 536 34.81 15.97 2.69
C ASP A 536 35.19 16.40 1.26
N PRO A 537 34.23 16.44 0.31
CA PRO A 537 34.53 16.77 -1.09
C PRO A 537 34.86 18.24 -1.31
N VAL A 538 34.46 19.14 -0.40
CA VAL A 538 34.75 20.58 -0.47
C VAL A 538 36.18 20.83 0.00
N LYS A 539 36.55 20.26 1.16
CA LYS A 539 37.91 20.41 1.71
C LYS A 539 38.93 19.47 1.07
N LYS A 540 38.47 18.45 0.36
CA LYS A 540 39.29 17.39 -0.27
C LYS A 540 40.22 16.70 0.73
N THR A 541 39.70 16.38 1.91
CA THR A 541 40.43 15.67 2.95
C THR A 541 39.50 14.72 3.70
N TYR A 542 40.08 13.71 4.33
CA TYR A 542 39.36 12.94 5.34
C TYR A 542 39.21 13.76 6.61
N LEU A 543 38.00 13.76 7.17
CA LEU A 543 37.66 14.31 8.46
C LEU A 543 37.30 13.17 9.42
N ARG A 544 37.35 13.47 10.71
CA ARG A 544 36.83 12.60 11.76
C ARG A 544 35.72 13.32 12.52
N GLY A 545 34.55 12.72 12.62
CA GLY A 545 33.40 13.32 13.29
C GLY A 545 32.09 12.59 13.01
N PRO A 546 30.93 13.21 13.33
CA PRO A 546 29.65 12.56 13.14
C PRO A 546 29.33 12.34 11.66
N LEU A 547 28.92 11.12 11.32
CA LEU A 547 28.36 10.77 10.01
C LEU A 547 26.99 10.12 10.20
N THR A 548 25.99 10.65 9.50
CA THR A 548 24.59 10.23 9.64
C THR A 548 24.15 9.42 8.43
N SER A 549 23.51 8.29 8.69
CA SER A 549 22.64 7.60 7.73
C SER A 549 21.21 7.65 8.25
N ARG A 550 20.22 7.80 7.38
CA ARG A 550 18.81 7.88 7.77
C ARG A 550 18.07 6.65 7.27
N THR A 551 17.26 6.06 8.12
CA THR A 551 16.37 4.95 7.78
C THR A 551 14.93 5.43 7.75
N TYR A 552 14.22 5.08 6.70
CA TYR A 552 12.78 5.15 6.58
C TYR A 552 12.26 3.72 6.58
N TYR A 553 11.38 3.40 7.52
CA TYR A 553 10.96 2.04 7.77
C TYR A 553 9.46 2.00 8.00
N GLN A 554 8.75 1.12 7.31
CA GLN A 554 7.31 0.94 7.48
C GLN A 554 7.01 -0.51 7.83
N VAL A 555 6.12 -0.71 8.80
CA VAL A 555 5.71 -2.02 9.31
C VAL A 555 4.20 -2.13 9.28
N THR A 556 3.68 -3.24 8.75
CA THR A 556 2.25 -3.53 8.75
C THR A 556 1.75 -3.91 10.15
N GLY A 557 0.53 -3.48 10.49
CA GLY A 557 -0.14 -3.90 11.71
C GLY A 557 -0.51 -5.39 11.73
N ARG A 558 -1.10 -5.83 12.83
CA ARG A 558 -1.40 -7.25 13.09
C ARG A 558 -2.82 -7.42 13.55
N ARG A 559 -3.48 -8.47 13.07
CA ARG A 559 -4.65 -9.02 13.75
C ARG A 559 -4.16 -9.84 14.93
N LEU A 560 -4.67 -9.56 16.11
CA LEU A 560 -4.23 -10.23 17.33
C LEU A 560 -5.28 -11.28 17.69
N ASP A 561 -4.91 -12.55 17.67
CA ASP A 561 -5.79 -13.66 18.06
C ASP A 561 -4.94 -14.64 18.88
N THR A 562 -4.76 -14.30 20.16
CA THR A 562 -3.87 -15.04 21.05
C THR A 562 -4.47 -16.37 21.51
N ASN A 563 -5.80 -16.45 21.61
CA ASN A 563 -6.53 -17.66 21.99
C ASN A 563 -6.85 -18.57 20.78
N LYS A 564 -6.59 -18.10 19.56
CA LYS A 564 -6.77 -18.80 18.28
C LYS A 564 -8.23 -19.15 17.99
N ASN A 565 -9.17 -18.31 18.42
CA ASN A 565 -10.60 -18.49 18.19
C ASN A 565 -11.08 -17.89 16.86
N GLY A 566 -10.20 -17.23 16.10
CA GLY A 566 -10.50 -16.54 14.85
C GLY A 566 -11.01 -15.12 15.02
N VAL A 567 -11.19 -14.65 16.26
CA VAL A 567 -11.68 -13.32 16.63
C VAL A 567 -10.50 -12.47 17.12
N ASP A 568 -10.50 -11.19 16.78
CA ASP A 568 -9.45 -10.31 17.32
C ASP A 568 -9.62 -10.14 18.83
N ASP A 569 -8.52 -10.26 19.58
CA ASP A 569 -8.49 -10.18 21.05
C ASP A 569 -9.13 -8.86 21.58
N PHE A 570 -9.11 -7.79 20.78
CA PHE A 570 -9.79 -6.55 21.13
C PHE A 570 -11.31 -6.75 21.24
N LEU A 571 -11.92 -7.47 20.29
CA LEU A 571 -13.35 -7.75 20.27
C LEU A 571 -13.73 -8.68 21.42
N ASP A 572 -12.95 -9.73 21.68
CA ASP A 572 -13.14 -10.63 22.82
C ASP A 572 -13.19 -9.85 24.15
N ARG A 573 -12.28 -8.87 24.33
CA ARG A 573 -12.27 -8.00 25.52
C ARG A 573 -13.49 -7.11 25.61
N GLN A 574 -14.00 -6.57 24.50
CA GLN A 574 -15.20 -5.73 24.52
C GLN A 574 -16.45 -6.54 24.86
N GLN A 575 -16.57 -7.75 24.31
CA GLN A 575 -17.68 -8.66 24.64
C GLN A 575 -17.67 -9.06 26.11
N ALA A 576 -16.50 -9.39 26.68
CA ALA A 576 -16.36 -9.70 28.10
C ALA A 576 -16.77 -8.51 29.00
N LYS A 577 -16.43 -7.28 28.62
CA LYS A 577 -16.84 -6.06 29.34
C LYS A 577 -18.34 -5.80 29.26
N ALA A 578 -18.98 -6.13 28.14
CA ALA A 578 -20.42 -5.97 27.96
C ALA A 578 -21.22 -6.98 28.79
N GLY A 579 -20.76 -8.23 28.91
CA GLY A 579 -21.41 -9.26 29.73
C GLY A 579 -21.21 -9.13 31.25
N ALA A 580 -20.33 -8.23 31.70
CA ALA A 580 -20.09 -7.93 33.12
C ALA A 580 -20.89 -6.72 33.64
N ARG A 581 -21.71 -6.09 32.78
CA ARG A 581 -22.66 -5.03 33.12
C ARG A 581 -24.07 -5.58 33.08
#